data_AF-M3JCP3-F1
#
_entry.id   AF-M3JCP3-F1
#
_cell.length_a   1.000
_cell.length_b   1.000
_cell.length_c   1.000
_cell.angle_alpha   90.00
_cell.angle_beta   90.00
_cell.angle_gamma   90.00
#
_symmetry.space_group_name_H-M   'P 1'
#
loop_
_entity.id
_entity.type
_entity.pdbx_description
1 polymer ?
#
loop_
_entity_poly.entity_id
_entity_poly.type
_entity_poly.pdbx_seq_one_letter_code
_entity_poly.pdbx_strand_id
1 'polypeptide(L)'
;MNILEQILDRYLKSNNKFCIDLAHYQIKREYFEQKAKIIYQTQNLRATPKNWLGSQIFKEYKEDCKNLDLKAFCKARDFELRRGRVYLFAVKQQSLNLFD
;
A
#
# COMPACT_ATOMS: atom_id res chain seq x y z
N MET A 1 -7.46 10.19 2.51
CA MET A 1 -6.41 9.23 2.16
C MET A 1 -6.44 8.07 3.16
N ASN A 2 -6.79 6.86 2.73
CA ASN A 2 -6.86 5.68 3.61
C ASN A 2 -5.44 5.17 3.97
N ILE A 3 -5.37 4.15 4.85
CA ILE A 3 -4.07 3.62 5.31
C ILE A 3 -3.25 3.05 4.16
N LEU A 4 -3.89 2.37 3.21
CA LEU A 4 -3.21 1.81 2.04
C LEU A 4 -2.56 2.93 1.22
N GLU A 5 -3.31 3.96 0.88
CA GLU A 5 -2.81 5.13 0.16
C GLU A 5 -1.68 5.84 0.93
N GLN A 6 -1.78 5.96 2.26
CA GLN A 6 -0.71 6.53 3.11
C GLN A 6 0.60 5.74 3.06
N ILE A 7 0.51 4.41 3.02
CA ILE A 7 1.68 3.54 2.87
C ILE A 7 2.31 3.75 1.49
N LEU A 8 1.51 3.68 0.43
CA LEU A 8 2.01 3.82 -0.94
C LEU A 8 2.59 5.22 -1.19
N ASP A 9 1.94 6.27 -0.71
CA ASP A 9 2.39 7.67 -0.85
C ASP A 9 3.76 7.88 -0.21
N ARG A 10 3.97 7.30 0.98
CA ARG A 10 5.26 7.35 1.68
C ARG A 10 6.36 6.67 0.87
N TYR A 11 6.08 5.50 0.29
CA TYR A 11 7.05 4.80 -0.55
C TYR A 11 7.40 5.61 -1.80
N LEU A 12 6.41 6.22 -2.46
CA LEU A 12 6.65 7.03 -3.66
C LEU A 12 7.44 8.32 -3.36
N LYS A 13 7.26 8.93 -2.19
CA LYS A 13 8.02 10.12 -1.79
C LYS A 13 9.51 9.86 -1.64
N SER A 14 9.90 8.64 -1.24
CA SER A 14 11.29 8.28 -0.97
C SER A 14 12.00 7.57 -2.13
N ASN A 15 11.30 7.27 -3.24
CA ASN A 15 11.84 6.42 -4.31
C ASN A 15 11.50 6.97 -5.70
N ASN A 16 12.40 6.80 -6.67
CA ASN A 16 12.12 7.09 -8.08
C ASN A 16 11.47 5.90 -8.81
N LYS A 17 11.60 4.70 -8.25
CA LYS A 17 10.95 3.47 -8.70
C LYS A 17 10.59 2.61 -7.49
N PHE A 18 9.36 2.12 -7.43
CA PHE A 18 8.89 1.28 -6.33
C PHE A 18 7.95 0.18 -6.82
N CYS A 19 8.04 -1.01 -6.22
CA CYS A 19 7.08 -2.08 -6.45
C CYS A 19 5.78 -1.76 -5.71
N ILE A 20 4.79 -1.24 -6.44
CA ILE A 20 3.53 -0.75 -5.88
C ILE A 20 2.41 -1.80 -5.93
N ASP A 21 2.75 -3.04 -6.26
CA ASP A 21 1.80 -4.15 -6.37
C ASP A 21 1.12 -4.47 -5.04
N LEU A 22 -0.21 -4.43 -5.02
CA LEU A 22 -1.00 -4.67 -3.81
C LEU A 22 -0.93 -6.14 -3.33
N ALA A 23 -0.45 -7.08 -4.14
CA ALA A 23 -0.17 -8.43 -3.67
C ALA A 23 1.19 -8.55 -2.96
N HIS A 24 2.04 -7.52 -3.03
CA HIS A 24 3.38 -7.56 -2.47
C HIS A 24 3.35 -7.66 -0.94
N TYR A 25 4.12 -8.61 -0.39
CA TYR A 25 4.07 -8.97 1.03
C TYR A 25 4.37 -7.77 1.96
N GLN A 26 5.25 -6.86 1.54
CA GLN A 26 5.67 -5.71 2.34
C GLN A 26 4.52 -4.70 2.53
N ILE A 27 3.76 -4.40 1.46
CA ILE A 27 2.61 -3.50 1.53
C ILE A 27 1.54 -4.09 2.45
N LYS A 28 1.25 -5.39 2.26
CA LYS A 28 0.30 -6.11 3.11
C LYS A 28 0.73 -6.13 4.57
N ARG A 29 2.00 -6.45 4.86
CA ARG A 29 2.53 -6.48 6.22
C ARG A 29 2.40 -5.12 6.91
N GLU A 30 2.80 -4.05 6.25
CA GLU A 30 2.75 -2.71 6.84
C GLU A 30 1.31 -2.23 7.09
N TYR A 31 0.39 -2.53 6.18
CA TYR A 31 -1.03 -2.24 6.38
C TYR A 31 -1.57 -2.92 7.64
N PHE A 32 -1.24 -4.20 7.82
CA PHE A 32 -1.65 -4.96 9.00
C PHE A 32 -1.05 -4.41 10.29
N GLU A 33 0.24 -4.08 10.29
CA GLU A 33 0.92 -3.49 11.44
C GLU A 33 0.30 -2.13 11.83
N GLN A 34 -0.01 -1.27 10.86
CA GLN A 34 -0.63 0.04 11.11
C GLN A 34 -2.08 -0.09 11.60
N LYS A 35 -2.91 -0.93 10.97
CA LYS A 35 -4.28 -1.20 11.43
C LYS A 35 -4.31 -1.81 12.83
N ALA A 36 -3.44 -2.78 13.11
CA ALA A 36 -3.35 -3.38 14.43
C ALA A 36 -3.02 -2.32 15.49
N LYS A 37 -2.04 -1.44 15.25
CA LYS A 37 -1.70 -0.33 16.16
C LYS A 37 -2.92 0.56 16.45
N ILE A 38 -3.66 0.97 15.42
CA ILE A 38 -4.85 1.82 15.59
C ILE A 38 -5.91 1.12 16.44
N ILE A 39 -6.19 -0.17 16.18
CA ILE A 39 -7.21 -0.91 16.94
C ILE A 39 -6.78 -1.05 18.40
N TYR A 40 -5.53 -1.40 18.68
CA TYR A 40 -5.01 -1.49 20.04
C TYR A 40 -5.09 -0.16 20.79
N GLN A 41 -4.78 0.96 20.12
CA GLN A 41 -4.85 2.31 20.70
C GLN A 41 -6.29 2.78 20.94
N THR A 42 -7.19 2.56 19.98
CA THR A 42 -8.57 3.10 20.02
C THR A 42 -9.50 2.29 20.93
N GLN A 43 -9.29 0.98 21.04
CA GLN A 43 -10.15 0.11 21.84
C GLN A 43 -9.60 -0.15 23.25
N ASN A 44 -8.44 0.42 23.60
CA ASN A 44 -7.78 0.26 24.90
C ASN A 44 -7.62 -1.22 25.32
N LEU A 45 -7.47 -2.11 24.32
CA LEU A 45 -7.53 -3.55 24.51
C LEU A 45 -6.19 -4.09 24.99
N ARG A 46 -6.16 -4.64 26.21
CA ARG A 46 -5.00 -5.35 26.76
C ARG A 46 -4.83 -6.75 26.17
N ALA A 47 -5.91 -7.42 25.78
CA ALA A 47 -5.88 -8.76 25.19
C ALA A 47 -7.19 -9.10 24.45
N THR A 48 -7.22 -8.89 23.13
CA THR A 48 -8.24 -9.46 22.23
C THR A 48 -7.66 -10.69 21.53
N PRO A 49 -8.46 -11.70 21.15
CA PRO A 49 -7.95 -12.87 20.44
C PRO A 49 -7.29 -12.43 19.12
N LYS A 50 -5.96 -12.64 19.00
CA LYS A 50 -5.14 -12.24 17.83
C LYS A 50 -5.76 -12.62 16.48
N ASN A 51 -6.50 -13.73 16.43
CA ASN A 51 -7.02 -14.32 15.18
C ASN A 51 -8.25 -13.60 14.61
N TRP A 52 -9.11 -13.01 15.46
CA TRP A 52 -10.33 -12.33 15.01
C TRP A 52 -10.00 -11.00 14.35
N LEU A 53 -9.12 -10.22 14.99
CA LEU A 53 -8.61 -8.95 14.45
C LEU A 53 -7.88 -9.14 13.11
N GLY A 54 -7.07 -10.18 12.98
CA GLY A 54 -6.38 -10.48 11.70
C GLY A 54 -7.35 -10.74 10.55
N SER A 55 -8.46 -11.45 10.81
CA SER A 55 -9.49 -11.73 9.80
C SER A 55 -10.24 -10.47 9.37
N GLN A 56 -10.55 -9.58 10.31
CA GLN A 56 -11.18 -8.30 10.00
C GLN A 56 -10.24 -7.38 9.21
N ILE A 57 -9.00 -7.20 9.66
CA ILE A 57 -8.00 -6.37 8.97
C ILE A 57 -7.77 -6.88 7.54
N PHE A 58 -7.79 -8.20 7.31
CA PHE A 58 -7.67 -8.75 5.97
C PHE A 58 -8.85 -8.42 5.06
N LYS A 59 -10.08 -8.43 5.59
CA LYS A 59 -11.28 -8.02 4.83
C LYS A 59 -11.20 -6.55 4.47
N GLU A 60 -10.85 -5.69 5.43
CA GLU A 60 -10.65 -4.25 5.19
C GLU A 60 -9.57 -4.00 4.13
N TYR A 61 -8.42 -4.69 4.24
CA TYR A 61 -7.35 -4.59 3.25
C TYR A 61 -7.82 -4.96 1.84
N LYS A 62 -8.55 -6.06 1.69
CA LYS A 62 -9.11 -6.48 0.39
C LYS A 62 -10.06 -5.42 -0.19
N GLU A 63 -10.85 -4.79 0.66
CA GLU A 63 -11.79 -3.75 0.25
C GLU A 63 -11.06 -2.48 -0.18
N ASP A 64 -10.09 -2.01 0.62
CA ASP A 64 -9.22 -0.88 0.25
C ASP A 64 -8.48 -1.15 -1.07
N CYS A 65 -8.01 -2.38 -1.30
CA CYS A 65 -7.35 -2.74 -2.57
C CYS A 65 -8.30 -2.66 -3.78
N LYS A 66 -9.57 -3.04 -3.62
CA LYS A 66 -10.57 -2.96 -4.71
C LYS A 66 -10.95 -1.53 -5.04
N ASN A 67 -11.01 -0.68 -4.02
CA ASN A 67 -11.43 0.71 -4.15
C ASN A 67 -10.30 1.65 -4.59
N LEU A 68 -9.05 1.18 -4.56
CA LEU A 68 -7.90 1.96 -5.01
C LEU A 68 -7.72 1.88 -6.53
N ASP A 69 -7.95 2.99 -7.23
CA ASP A 69 -7.44 3.17 -8.59
C ASP A 69 -5.93 3.46 -8.55
N LEU A 70 -5.15 2.38 -8.68
CA LEU A 70 -3.69 2.44 -8.62
C LEU A 70 -3.08 3.30 -9.75
N LYS A 71 -3.73 3.34 -10.93
CA LYS A 71 -3.23 4.12 -12.07
C LYS A 71 -3.45 5.62 -11.82
N ALA A 72 -4.64 6.01 -11.39
CA ALA A 72 -4.93 7.38 -11.01
C ALA A 72 -4.06 7.83 -9.82
N PHE A 73 -3.89 6.96 -8.82
CA PHE A 73 -3.06 7.22 -7.66
C PHE A 73 -1.60 7.53 -8.01
N CYS A 74 -0.98 6.74 -8.90
CA CYS A 74 0.39 6.97 -9.37
C CYS A 74 0.50 8.25 -10.20
N LYS A 75 -0.44 8.46 -11.13
CA LYS A 75 -0.43 9.63 -12.02
C LYS A 75 -0.53 10.94 -11.25
N ALA A 76 -1.32 10.98 -10.17
CA ALA A 76 -1.45 12.16 -9.30
C ALA A 76 -0.16 12.50 -8.53
N ARG A 77 0.88 11.66 -8.60
CA ARG A 77 2.17 11.82 -7.91
C ARG A 77 3.36 11.88 -8.88
N ASP A 78 3.10 12.08 -10.17
CA ASP A 78 4.10 12.10 -11.24
C ASP A 78 4.83 10.75 -11.44
N PHE A 79 4.14 9.64 -11.14
CA PHE A 79 4.59 8.29 -11.46
C PHE A 79 3.76 7.67 -12.57
N GLU A 80 4.42 6.90 -13.42
CA GLU A 80 3.79 6.01 -14.36
C GLU A 80 3.69 4.60 -13.77
N LEU A 81 2.49 4.01 -13.87
CA LEU A 81 2.27 2.61 -13.49
C LEU A 81 2.72 1.70 -14.63
N ARG A 82 3.76 0.90 -14.39
CA ARG A 82 4.34 -0.05 -15.33
C ARG A 82 4.15 -1.47 -14.83
N ARG A 83 3.83 -2.39 -15.76
CA ARG A 83 3.75 -3.82 -15.46
C ARG A 83 5.10 -4.47 -15.68
N GLY A 84 5.68 -5.04 -14.63
CA GLY A 84 6.81 -5.96 -14.73
C GLY A 84 6.34 -7.39 -15.03
N ARG A 85 7.28 -8.34 -15.01
CA ARG A 85 6.98 -9.76 -15.27
C ARG A 85 6.01 -10.36 -14.24
N VAL A 86 6.18 -9.98 -12.97
CA VAL A 86 5.43 -10.55 -11.84
C VAL A 86 4.62 -9.49 -11.11
N TYR A 87 5.19 -8.29 -10.95
CA TYR A 87 4.61 -7.22 -10.12
C TYR A 87 4.40 -5.93 -10.90
N LEU A 88 3.54 -5.07 -10.36
CA LEU A 88 3.36 -3.68 -10.76
C LEU A 88 4.39 -2.75 -10.11
N PHE A 89 4.88 -1.79 -10.88
CA PHE A 89 5.85 -0.79 -10.44
C PHE A 89 5.34 0.62 -10.75
N ALA A 90 5.56 1.53 -9.83
CA ALA A 90 5.46 2.97 -10.07
C ALA A 90 6.85 3.50 -10.40
N VAL A 91 7.00 4.22 -11.52
CA VAL A 91 8.29 4.80 -11.97
C VAL A 91 8.11 6.29 -12.25
N LYS A 92 8.97 7.16 -11.70
CA LYS A 92 8.97 8.59 -12.05
C LYS A 92 9.29 8.78 -13.52
N GLN A 93 8.55 9.65 -14.19
CA GLN A 93 8.77 9.93 -15.61
C GLN A 93 10.22 10.33 -15.94
N GLN A 94 10.84 11.14 -15.10
CA GLN A 94 12.24 11.57 -15.27
C GLN A 94 13.24 10.40 -15.29
N SER A 95 12.91 9.27 -14.64
CA SER A 95 13.76 8.07 -14.64
C SER A 95 13.56 7.17 -15.85
N LEU A 96 12.51 7.39 -16.66
CA LEU A 96 12.29 6.68 -17.91
C LEU A 96 13.14 7.27 -19.04
N ASN A 97 13.32 8.60 -19.05
CA ASN A 97 14.11 9.33 -20.04
C ASN A 97 15.64 9.06 -19.97
N LEU A 98 16.11 8.26 -19.00
CA LEU A 98 17.51 7.84 -18.88
C LEU A 98 17.82 6.57 -19.70
N PHE A 99 16.81 5.94 -20.29
CA PHE A 99 16.94 4.71 -21.09
C PHE A 99 16.49 4.89 -22.55
N ASP A 100 16.16 6.12 -22.96
CA ASP A 100 16.04 6.56 -24.35
C ASP A 100 17.35 7.23 -24.79
#